data_AF-A0A2S1XNJ8-F1
#
_entry.id   AF-A0A2S1XNJ8-F1
#
_cell.length_a   1.000
_cell.length_b   1.000
_cell.length_c   1.000
_cell.angle_alpha   90.00
_cell.angle_beta   90.00
_cell.angle_gamma   90.00
#
_symmetry.space_group_name_H-M   'P 1'
#
loop_
_entity.id
_entity.type
_entity.pdbx_description
1 polymer ?
#
loop_
_entity_poly.entity_id
_entity_poly.type
_entity_poly.pdbx_seq_one_letter_code
_entity_poly.pdbx_strand_id
1 'polypeptide(L)'
;MDTIAVLDPLSLAPPVAGLALGWAAADDLCRRIIPDTASILLATLGLALPLWQGAPFPWVSLAAAATLFLVLCALHGRGWLGGGDVKLASAILLLVGVERAAPFATATALAGGVLSLLYLAGWLALRKARPARRLLRRSGGRSAPARLLVHLLAAEAHRIATRHSVPYGVALAAGGLLTLSNPTGGAAWF
;
A
#
# COMPACT_ATOMS: atom_id res chain seq x y z
N MET A 1 -18.35 31.19 1.10
CA MET A 1 -19.32 30.15 1.50
C MET A 1 -18.64 28.80 1.30
N ASP A 2 -17.45 28.61 1.90
CA ASP A 2 -16.48 27.62 1.38
C ASP A 2 -15.96 26.66 2.47
N THR A 3 -16.16 26.98 3.74
CA THR A 3 -15.71 26.14 4.87
C THR A 3 -16.59 24.91 5.10
N ILE A 4 -17.88 24.97 4.72
CA ILE A 4 -18.82 23.87 4.92
C ILE A 4 -18.60 22.76 3.87
N ALA A 5 -18.16 23.10 2.65
CA ALA A 5 -17.85 22.13 1.61
C ALA A 5 -16.55 21.32 1.89
N VAL A 6 -15.60 21.92 2.61
CA VAL A 6 -14.34 21.24 3.00
C VAL A 6 -14.57 20.16 4.08
N LEU A 7 -15.67 20.24 4.83
CA LEU A 7 -16.03 19.26 5.86
C LEU A 7 -17.01 18.19 5.37
N ASP A 8 -17.35 18.19 4.08
CA ASP A 8 -18.18 17.13 3.49
C ASP A 8 -17.43 15.79 3.54
N PRO A 9 -17.99 14.72 4.13
CA PRO A 9 -17.37 13.40 4.17
C PRO A 9 -16.88 12.89 2.81
N LEU A 10 -17.52 13.31 1.72
CA LEU A 10 -17.13 12.93 0.36
C LEU A 10 -15.81 13.57 -0.08
N SER A 11 -15.55 14.83 0.29
CA SER A 11 -14.31 15.51 -0.05
C SER A 11 -13.12 15.07 0.82
N LEU A 12 -13.41 14.62 2.05
CA LEU A 12 -12.41 14.11 3.00
C LEU A 12 -12.03 12.65 2.77
N ALA A 13 -12.88 11.84 2.13
CA ALA A 13 -12.60 10.41 1.96
C ALA A 13 -11.32 10.09 1.16
N PRO A 14 -11.06 10.70 -0.02
CA PRO A 14 -9.83 10.44 -0.77
C PRO A 14 -8.53 10.77 -0.01
N PRO A 15 -8.37 11.95 0.63
CA PRO A 15 -7.15 12.23 1.39
C PRO A 15 -7.03 11.32 2.62
N VAL A 16 -8.13 10.96 3.30
CA VAL A 16 -8.10 10.01 4.43
C VAL A 16 -7.66 8.62 3.97
N ALA A 17 -8.22 8.11 2.88
CA ALA A 17 -7.79 6.83 2.29
C ALA A 17 -6.32 6.88 1.87
N GLY A 18 -5.89 7.97 1.24
CA GLY A 18 -4.50 8.14 0.83
C GLY A 18 -3.52 8.19 2.01
N LEU A 19 -3.88 8.86 3.11
CA LEU A 19 -3.11 8.87 4.35
C LEU A 19 -3.05 7.48 5.00
N ALA A 20 -4.16 6.73 5.00
CA ALA A 20 -4.20 5.37 5.52
C ALA A 20 -3.29 4.43 4.71
N LEU A 21 -3.33 4.52 3.38
CA LEU A 21 -2.47 3.75 2.47
C LEU A 21 -0.99 4.14 2.63
N GLY A 22 -0.70 5.44 2.73
CA GLY A 22 0.65 5.94 2.97
C GLY A 22 1.19 5.48 4.32
N TRP A 23 0.36 5.46 5.36
CA TRP A 23 0.72 4.95 6.68
C TRP A 23 1.00 3.43 6.64
N ALA A 24 0.12 2.65 6.00
CA ALA A 24 0.32 1.22 5.83
C ALA A 24 1.62 0.90 5.06
N ALA A 25 1.90 1.63 3.98
CA ALA A 25 3.14 1.49 3.21
C ALA A 25 4.39 1.87 4.02
N ALA A 26 4.31 2.93 4.83
CA ALA A 26 5.42 3.36 5.67
C ALA A 26 5.73 2.34 6.78
N ASP A 27 4.71 1.77 7.42
CA ASP A 27 4.90 0.77 8.48
C ASP A 27 5.33 -0.58 7.90
N ASP A 28 4.88 -0.95 6.71
CA ASP A 28 5.38 -2.12 6.00
C ASP A 28 6.88 -1.96 5.65
N LEU A 29 7.27 -0.80 5.11
CA LEU A 29 8.68 -0.52 4.82
C LEU A 29 9.55 -0.52 6.08
N CYS A 30 9.09 0.10 7.17
CA CYS A 30 9.89 0.22 8.40
C CYS A 30 9.91 -1.08 9.20
N ARG A 31 8.74 -1.67 9.45
CA ARG A 31 8.51 -2.74 10.44
C ARG A 31 8.06 -4.06 9.84
N ARG A 32 7.68 -4.10 8.54
CA ARG A 32 7.04 -5.27 7.91
C ARG A 32 5.71 -5.63 8.56
N ILE A 33 5.00 -4.59 9.01
CA ILE A 33 3.70 -4.69 9.66
C ILE A 33 2.76 -3.77 8.91
N ILE A 34 1.58 -4.28 8.57
CA ILE A 34 0.47 -3.48 8.08
C ILE A 34 -0.49 -3.29 9.26
N PRO A 35 -0.80 -2.07 9.70
CA PRO A 35 -1.72 -1.84 10.81
C PRO A 35 -3.15 -2.33 10.50
N ASP A 36 -3.80 -2.99 11.46
CA ASP A 36 -5.22 -3.38 11.33
C ASP A 36 -6.13 -2.16 11.18
N THR A 37 -5.80 -1.08 11.89
CA THR A 37 -6.52 0.20 11.84
C THR A 37 -6.59 0.78 10.42
N ALA A 38 -5.51 0.69 9.64
CA ALA A 38 -5.51 1.16 8.26
C ALA A 38 -6.47 0.33 7.39
N SER A 39 -6.48 -1.00 7.57
CA SER A 39 -7.38 -1.90 6.81
C SER A 39 -8.85 -1.70 7.20
N ILE A 40 -9.13 -1.57 8.50
CA ILE A 40 -10.48 -1.30 9.00
C ILE A 40 -10.99 0.05 8.50
N LEU A 41 -10.15 1.09 8.52
CA LEU A 41 -10.52 2.41 8.03
C LEU A 41 -10.89 2.37 6.54
N LEU A 42 -10.07 1.74 5.70
CA LEU A 42 -10.35 1.62 4.26
C LEU A 42 -11.64 0.82 4.00
N ALA A 43 -11.84 -0.30 4.70
CA ALA A 43 -13.06 -1.09 4.58
C ALA A 43 -14.30 -0.30 5.03
N THR A 44 -14.18 0.46 6.12
CA THR A 44 -15.26 1.32 6.63
C THR A 44 -15.61 2.40 5.62
N LEU A 45 -14.62 3.05 5.00
CA LEU A 45 -14.85 4.03 3.93
C LEU A 45 -15.59 3.40 2.74
N GLY A 46 -15.16 2.20 2.32
CA GLY A 46 -15.80 1.46 1.21
C GLY A 46 -17.27 1.10 1.43
N LEU A 47 -17.67 0.89 2.69
CA LEU A 47 -19.05 0.63 3.06
C LEU A 47 -19.86 1.91 3.32
N ALA A 48 -19.28 2.87 4.04
CA ALA A 48 -20.00 4.04 4.52
C ALA A 48 -20.30 5.05 3.40
N LEU A 49 -19.39 5.21 2.44
CA LEU A 49 -19.52 6.27 1.44
C LEU A 49 -20.64 6.03 0.41
N PRO A 50 -20.84 4.82 -0.15
CA PRO A 50 -22.01 4.55 -0.98
C PRO A 50 -23.32 4.80 -0.24
N LEU A 51 -23.40 4.40 1.04
CA LEU A 51 -24.57 4.63 1.87
C LEU A 51 -24.83 6.11 2.13
N TRP A 52 -23.77 6.89 2.37
CA TRP A 52 -23.84 8.34 2.53
C TRP A 52 -24.36 9.04 1.27
N GLN A 53 -24.01 8.52 0.09
CA GLN A 53 -24.48 9.00 -1.21
C GLN A 53 -25.91 8.57 -1.55
N GLY A 54 -26.58 7.81 -0.67
CA GLY A 54 -27.91 7.26 -0.92
C GLY A 54 -27.93 6.08 -1.90
N ALA A 55 -26.76 5.50 -2.21
CA ALA A 55 -26.66 4.30 -3.02
C ALA A 55 -27.13 3.07 -2.22
N PRO A 56 -27.60 2.00 -2.89
CA PRO A 56 -27.89 0.74 -2.22
C PRO A 56 -26.62 0.17 -1.56
N PHE A 57 -26.82 -0.66 -0.54
CA PHE A 57 -25.72 -1.32 0.15
C PHE A 57 -24.85 -2.13 -0.85
N PRO A 58 -23.51 -2.00 -0.82
CA PRO A 58 -22.62 -2.52 -1.86
C PRO A 58 -22.34 -4.02 -1.71
N TRP A 59 -23.37 -4.85 -1.76
CA TRP A 59 -23.28 -6.31 -1.57
C TRP A 59 -22.29 -6.99 -2.49
N VAL A 60 -22.22 -6.58 -3.76
CA VAL A 60 -21.34 -7.18 -4.75
C VAL A 60 -19.87 -6.90 -4.43
N SER A 61 -19.53 -5.65 -4.08
CA SER A 61 -18.17 -5.27 -3.65
C SER A 61 -17.79 -5.95 -2.34
N LEU A 62 -18.73 -6.08 -1.39
CA LEU A 62 -18.50 -6.82 -0.15
C LEU A 62 -18.22 -8.30 -0.41
N ALA A 63 -19.02 -8.95 -1.27
CA ALA A 63 -18.82 -10.35 -1.65
C ALA A 63 -17.50 -10.55 -2.40
N ALA A 64 -17.12 -9.64 -3.29
CA ALA A 64 -15.85 -9.69 -4.00
C ALA A 64 -14.65 -9.52 -3.05
N ALA A 65 -14.71 -8.55 -2.13
CA ALA A 65 -13.68 -8.35 -1.11
C ALA A 65 -13.56 -9.55 -0.16
N ALA A 66 -14.68 -10.13 0.28
CA ALA A 66 -14.69 -11.34 1.10
C ALA A 66 -14.11 -12.54 0.34
N THR A 67 -14.45 -12.69 -0.94
CA THR A 67 -13.89 -13.76 -1.80
C THR A 67 -12.38 -13.60 -1.95
N LEU A 68 -11.92 -12.38 -2.24
CA LEU A 68 -10.48 -12.07 -2.30
C LEU A 68 -9.79 -12.38 -0.97
N PHE A 69 -10.39 -11.97 0.15
CA PHE A 69 -9.86 -12.25 1.49
C PHE A 69 -9.68 -13.75 1.71
N LEU A 70 -10.69 -14.56 1.41
CA LEU A 70 -10.64 -16.01 1.58
C LEU A 70 -9.56 -16.66 0.70
N VAL A 71 -9.47 -16.25 -0.57
CA VAL A 71 -8.43 -16.73 -1.49
C VAL A 71 -7.04 -16.39 -0.97
N LEU A 72 -6.81 -15.12 -0.60
CA LEU A 72 -5.53 -14.67 -0.08
C LEU A 72 -5.21 -15.27 1.30
N CYS A 73 -6.20 -15.52 2.15
CA CYS A 73 -6.06 -16.27 3.41
C CYS A 73 -5.58 -17.69 3.16
N ALA A 74 -6.11 -18.37 2.14
CA ALA A 74 -5.66 -19.72 1.77
C ALA A 74 -4.20 -19.73 1.25
N LEU A 75 -3.74 -18.64 0.62
CA LEU A 75 -2.34 -18.45 0.25
C LEU A 75 -1.45 -18.09 1.45
N HIS A 76 -1.98 -17.30 2.38
CA HIS A 76 -1.31 -16.99 3.65
C HIS A 76 -1.08 -18.25 4.50
N GLY A 77 -2.08 -19.13 4.59
CA GLY A 77 -1.96 -20.42 5.27
C GLY A 77 -0.90 -21.35 4.64
N ARG A 78 -0.50 -21.11 3.39
CA ARG A 78 0.62 -21.80 2.72
C ARG A 78 1.97 -21.08 2.88
N GLY A 79 2.01 -19.95 3.59
CA GLY A 79 3.21 -19.15 3.81
C GLY A 79 3.66 -18.31 2.60
N TRP A 80 2.79 -18.13 1.58
CA TRP A 80 3.16 -17.41 0.36
C TRP A 80 3.00 -15.90 0.47
N LEU A 81 2.11 -15.44 1.35
CA LEU A 81 1.76 -14.04 1.53
C LEU A 81 1.67 -13.71 3.02
N GLY A 82 1.96 -12.46 3.41
CA GLY A 82 1.74 -11.99 4.77
C GLY A 82 0.26 -11.73 5.06
N GLY A 83 -0.20 -12.02 6.28
CA GLY A 83 -1.59 -11.75 6.68
C GLY A 83 -1.96 -10.26 6.61
N GLY A 84 -0.96 -9.38 6.74
CA GLY A 84 -1.12 -7.94 6.53
C GLY A 84 -1.53 -7.59 5.10
N ASP A 85 -0.95 -8.25 4.10
CA ASP A 85 -1.25 -8.01 2.69
C ASP A 85 -2.66 -8.50 2.35
N VAL A 86 -3.08 -9.63 2.94
CA VAL A 86 -4.43 -10.21 2.80
C VAL A 86 -5.50 -9.20 3.19
N LYS A 87 -5.40 -8.65 4.41
CA LYS A 87 -6.39 -7.70 4.93
C LYS A 87 -6.36 -6.38 4.15
N LEU A 88 -5.19 -5.89 3.76
CA LEU A 88 -5.05 -4.63 3.05
C LEU A 88 -5.62 -4.71 1.63
N ALA A 89 -5.26 -5.76 0.88
CA ALA A 89 -5.77 -5.97 -0.48
C ALA A 89 -7.30 -6.06 -0.51
N SER A 90 -7.88 -6.79 0.44
CA SER A 90 -9.33 -6.96 0.56
C SER A 90 -10.03 -5.65 0.95
N ALA A 91 -9.45 -4.88 1.87
CA ALA A 91 -9.98 -3.58 2.26
C ALA A 91 -9.91 -2.55 1.11
N ILE A 92 -8.83 -2.55 0.33
CA ILE A 92 -8.70 -1.70 -0.86
C ILE A 92 -9.74 -2.10 -1.90
N LEU A 93 -9.91 -3.41 -2.19
CA LEU A 93 -10.93 -3.87 -3.14
C LEU A 93 -12.34 -3.44 -2.72
N LEU A 94 -12.65 -3.53 -1.42
CA LEU A 94 -13.93 -3.05 -0.90
C LEU A 94 -14.13 -1.55 -1.12
N LEU A 95 -13.07 -0.76 -0.91
CA LEU A 95 -13.07 0.69 -1.10
C LEU A 95 -13.19 1.11 -2.57
N VAL A 96 -12.42 0.49 -3.47
CA VAL A 96 -12.45 0.84 -4.90
C VAL A 96 -13.69 0.26 -5.60
N GLY A 97 -14.28 -0.79 -5.06
CA GLY A 97 -15.40 -1.51 -5.63
C GLY A 97 -15.00 -2.60 -6.62
N VAL A 98 -15.87 -3.60 -6.77
CA VAL A 98 -15.64 -4.78 -7.64
C VAL A 98 -15.39 -4.41 -9.10
N GLU A 99 -16.06 -3.37 -9.61
CA GLU A 99 -15.91 -2.90 -10.99
C GLU A 99 -14.47 -2.46 -11.31
N ARG A 100 -13.71 -2.13 -10.26
CA ARG A 100 -12.34 -1.64 -10.35
C ARG A 100 -11.32 -2.70 -9.92
N ALA A 101 -11.76 -3.95 -9.71
CA ALA A 101 -10.90 -5.06 -9.33
C ALA A 101 -9.77 -5.32 -10.33
N ALA A 102 -10.09 -5.33 -11.63
CA ALA A 102 -9.09 -5.57 -12.68
C ALA A 102 -8.08 -4.40 -12.81
N PRO A 103 -8.50 -3.12 -12.87
CA PRO A 103 -7.59 -1.98 -12.78
C PRO A 103 -6.70 -2.02 -11.52
N PHE A 104 -7.29 -2.33 -10.36
CA PHE A 104 -6.55 -2.45 -9.10
C PHE A 104 -5.50 -3.55 -9.15
N ALA A 105 -5.88 -4.76 -9.55
CA ALA A 105 -4.96 -5.90 -9.66
C ALA A 105 -3.81 -5.59 -10.63
N THR A 106 -4.12 -4.94 -11.76
CA THR A 106 -3.12 -4.53 -12.76
C THR A 106 -2.17 -3.48 -12.21
N ALA A 107 -2.70 -2.44 -11.57
CA ALA A 107 -1.90 -1.38 -10.97
C ALA A 107 -0.99 -1.90 -9.85
N THR A 108 -1.52 -2.78 -8.98
CA THR A 108 -0.73 -3.45 -7.94
C THR A 108 0.34 -4.37 -8.53
N ALA A 109 0.02 -5.13 -9.58
CA ALA A 109 0.99 -6.00 -10.25
C ALA A 109 2.14 -5.19 -10.89
N LEU A 110 1.82 -4.07 -11.55
CA LEU A 110 2.82 -3.16 -12.11
C LEU A 110 3.68 -2.52 -11.02
N ALA A 111 3.05 -2.00 -9.96
CA ALA A 111 3.77 -1.42 -8.82
C ALA A 111 4.69 -2.46 -8.14
N GLY A 112 4.20 -3.70 -7.96
CA GLY A 112 4.97 -4.82 -7.42
C GLY A 112 6.11 -5.25 -8.34
N GLY A 113 5.90 -5.23 -9.66
CA GLY A 113 6.95 -5.48 -10.65
C GLY A 113 8.06 -4.43 -10.59
N VAL A 114 7.70 -3.14 -10.57
CA VAL A 114 8.66 -2.04 -10.39
C VAL A 114 9.41 -2.18 -9.07
N LEU A 115 8.71 -2.44 -7.96
CA LEU A 115 9.32 -2.64 -6.64
C LEU A 115 10.31 -3.81 -6.65
N SER A 116 9.93 -4.92 -7.29
CA SER A 116 10.79 -6.11 -7.43
C SER A 116 12.04 -5.80 -8.25
N LEU A 117 11.92 -5.04 -9.34
CA LEU A 117 13.06 -4.59 -10.14
C LEU A 117 13.99 -3.66 -9.36
N LEU A 118 13.46 -2.76 -8.54
CA LEU A 118 14.26 -1.90 -7.66
C LEU A 118 15.03 -2.72 -6.61
N TYR A 119 14.39 -3.71 -6.00
CA TYR A 119 15.05 -4.63 -5.06
C TYR A 119 16.13 -5.47 -5.73
N LEU A 120 15.87 -5.97 -6.96
CA LEU A 120 16.84 -6.71 -7.75
C LEU A 120 18.03 -5.84 -8.15
N ALA A 121 17.79 -4.62 -8.62
CA ALA A 121 18.84 -3.66 -8.97
C ALA A 121 19.68 -3.29 -7.74
N GLY A 122 19.03 -3.05 -6.60
CA GLY A 122 19.68 -2.83 -5.31
C GLY A 122 20.56 -4.02 -4.94
N TRP A 123 20.06 -5.24 -5.04
CA TRP A 123 20.82 -6.46 -4.75
C TRP A 123 22.06 -6.57 -5.66
N LEU A 124 21.90 -6.38 -6.97
CA LEU A 124 23.00 -6.41 -7.94
C LEU A 124 24.06 -5.34 -7.63
N ALA A 125 23.65 -4.11 -7.31
CA ALA A 125 24.54 -3.02 -6.92
C ALA A 125 25.32 -3.35 -5.63
N LEU A 126 24.65 -3.92 -4.63
CA LEU A 126 25.28 -4.32 -3.37
C LEU A 126 26.29 -5.45 -3.54
N ARG A 127 26.05 -6.39 -4.46
CA ARG A 127 27.03 -7.44 -4.80
C ARG A 127 28.30 -6.84 -5.41
N LYS A 128 28.16 -5.87 -6.31
CA LYS A 128 29.29 -5.19 -6.95
C LYS A 128 30.05 -4.25 -5.99
N ALA A 129 29.36 -3.61 -5.06
CA ALA A 129 29.91 -2.57 -4.18
C ALA A 129 30.47 -3.06 -2.82
N ARG A 130 30.66 -4.37 -2.62
CA ARG A 130 31.18 -4.96 -1.37
C ARG A 130 32.49 -4.31 -0.83
N PRO A 131 33.45 -3.82 -1.65
CA PRO A 131 34.65 -3.14 -1.13
C PRO A 131 34.44 -1.66 -0.75
N ALA A 132 33.49 -0.95 -1.39
CA ALA A 132 33.38 0.51 -1.31
C ALA A 132 32.61 1.04 -0.08
N ARG A 133 31.82 0.18 0.59
CA ARG A 133 31.00 0.55 1.77
C ARG A 133 31.81 0.93 3.01
N ARG A 134 33.08 0.54 3.11
CA ARG A 134 33.96 0.97 4.22
C ARG A 134 34.31 2.46 4.16
N LEU A 135 34.30 3.08 2.98
CA LEU A 135 34.76 4.46 2.80
C LEU A 135 33.67 5.50 3.11
N LEU A 136 32.40 5.20 2.80
CA LEU A 136 31.28 6.13 3.02
C LEU A 136 30.83 6.25 4.50
N ARG A 137 31.24 5.30 5.34
CA ARG A 137 30.93 5.28 6.78
C ARG A 137 31.74 6.31 7.59
N ARG A 138 32.67 7.02 6.93
CA ARG A 138 33.61 7.97 7.55
C ARG A 138 33.17 9.44 7.45
N SER A 139 32.09 9.76 6.74
CA SER A 139 31.60 11.15 6.61
C SER A 139 30.47 11.41 7.61
N GLY A 140 30.86 11.78 8.83
CA GLY A 140 30.00 12.24 9.92
C GLY A 140 29.72 13.74 9.80
N GLY A 141 28.44 14.09 9.66
CA GLY A 141 27.99 15.49 9.56
C GLY A 141 26.60 15.69 8.95
N ARG A 142 25.74 14.67 8.94
CA ARG A 142 24.40 14.76 8.32
C ARG A 142 23.34 15.15 9.36
N SER A 143 22.41 16.01 8.96
CA SER A 143 21.24 16.46 9.74
C SER A 143 20.36 15.30 10.22
N ALA A 144 19.55 15.52 11.27
CA ALA A 144 18.68 14.50 11.87
C ALA A 144 17.81 13.71 10.86
N PRO A 145 17.10 14.35 9.90
CA PRO A 145 16.30 13.61 8.93
C PRO A 145 17.15 12.80 7.94
N ALA A 146 18.31 13.33 7.54
CA ALA A 146 19.24 12.62 6.67
C ALA A 146 19.82 11.37 7.35
N ARG A 147 20.02 11.40 8.68
CA ARG A 147 20.44 10.22 9.45
C ARG A 147 19.38 9.12 9.45
N LEU A 148 18.11 9.48 9.65
CA LEU A 148 17.01 8.51 9.61
C LEU A 148 16.91 7.85 8.23
N LEU A 149 16.96 8.63 7.15
CA LEU A 149 16.92 8.11 5.79
C LEU A 149 18.09 7.15 5.52
N VAL A 150 19.30 7.53 5.95
CA VAL A 150 20.49 6.65 5.83
C VAL A 150 20.30 5.36 6.61
N HIS A 151 19.72 5.40 7.81
CA HIS A 151 19.44 4.20 8.61
C HIS A 151 18.40 3.29 7.94
N LEU A 152 17.31 3.86 7.39
CA LEU A 152 16.30 3.10 6.65
C LEU A 152 16.89 2.46 5.40
N LEU A 153 17.66 3.22 4.60
CA LEU A 153 18.34 2.69 3.42
C LEU A 153 19.39 1.64 3.77
N ALA A 154 20.09 1.79 4.90
CA ALA A 154 21.04 0.79 5.37
C ALA A 154 20.35 -0.49 5.84
N ALA A 155 19.23 -0.36 6.55
CA ALA A 155 18.38 -1.47 6.96
C ALA A 155 17.81 -2.20 5.74
N GLU A 156 17.29 -1.48 4.75
CA GLU A 156 16.81 -2.08 3.51
C GLU A 156 17.93 -2.71 2.68
N ALA A 157 19.10 -2.08 2.59
CA ALA A 157 20.25 -2.70 1.95
C ALA A 157 20.67 -4.00 2.66
N HIS A 158 20.55 -4.06 3.98
CA HIS A 158 20.80 -5.29 4.74
C HIS A 158 19.74 -6.36 4.44
N ARG A 159 18.46 -5.99 4.41
CA ARG A 159 17.33 -6.90 4.04
C ARG A 159 17.49 -7.44 2.62
N ILE A 160 17.84 -6.59 1.67
CA ILE A 160 18.13 -6.97 0.29
C ILE A 160 19.32 -7.93 0.21
N ALA A 161 20.41 -7.63 0.93
CA ALA A 161 21.61 -8.47 0.93
C ALA A 161 21.36 -9.87 1.54
N THR A 162 20.47 -9.95 2.53
CA THR A 162 20.07 -11.18 3.24
C THR A 162 18.86 -11.88 2.59
N ARG A 163 18.33 -11.33 1.48
CA ARG A 163 17.18 -11.88 0.73
C ARG A 163 15.91 -12.00 1.58
N HIS A 164 15.68 -11.05 2.48
CA HIS A 164 14.38 -10.94 3.14
C HIS A 164 13.28 -10.57 2.15
N SER A 165 12.02 -10.78 2.55
CA SER A 165 10.83 -10.50 1.75
C SER A 165 10.75 -9.03 1.31
N VAL A 166 10.06 -8.77 0.19
CA VAL A 166 9.78 -7.44 -0.36
C VAL A 166 8.54 -6.85 0.35
N PRO A 167 8.44 -5.52 0.55
CA PRO A 167 7.32 -4.91 1.28
C PRO A 167 6.13 -4.76 0.32
N TYR A 168 5.30 -5.79 0.24
CA TYR A 168 4.16 -5.86 -0.68
C TYR A 168 3.07 -4.83 -0.36
N GLY A 169 2.97 -4.37 0.89
CA GLY A 169 2.09 -3.29 1.30
C GLY A 169 2.33 -1.98 0.54
N VAL A 170 3.57 -1.71 0.12
CA VAL A 170 3.91 -0.56 -0.74
C VAL A 170 3.28 -0.70 -2.13
N ALA A 171 3.32 -1.90 -2.72
CA ALA A 171 2.73 -2.17 -4.03
C ALA A 171 1.19 -2.12 -3.97
N LEU A 172 0.59 -2.64 -2.90
CA LEU A 172 -0.85 -2.55 -2.64
C LEU A 172 -1.29 -1.10 -2.46
N ALA A 173 -0.56 -0.32 -1.65
CA ALA A 173 -0.85 1.09 -1.44
C ALA A 173 -0.75 1.91 -2.74
N ALA A 174 0.30 1.68 -3.53
CA ALA A 174 0.46 2.35 -4.82
C ALA A 174 -0.66 1.97 -5.80
N GLY A 175 -0.98 0.68 -5.93
CA GLY A 175 -2.08 0.22 -6.78
C GLY A 175 -3.45 0.76 -6.34
N GLY A 176 -3.71 0.80 -5.04
CA GLY A 176 -4.92 1.38 -4.46
C GLY A 176 -5.03 2.88 -4.75
N LEU A 177 -3.96 3.65 -4.52
CA LEU A 177 -3.90 5.09 -4.81
C LEU A 177 -4.11 5.38 -6.30
N LEU A 178 -3.43 4.64 -7.19
CA LEU A 178 -3.57 4.80 -8.64
C LEU A 178 -4.97 4.46 -9.13
N THR A 179 -5.61 3.48 -8.49
CA THR A 179 -7.00 3.16 -8.78
C THR A 179 -7.86 4.32 -8.29
N LEU A 180 -7.79 4.72 -7.02
CA LEU A 180 -8.58 5.84 -6.50
C LEU A 180 -8.41 7.15 -7.28
N SER A 181 -7.24 7.44 -7.85
CA SER A 181 -6.99 8.66 -8.62
C SER A 181 -7.44 8.61 -10.07
N ASN A 182 -7.71 7.44 -10.64
CA ASN A 182 -8.09 7.30 -12.05
C ASN A 182 -9.62 7.09 -12.19
N PRO A 183 -10.39 8.05 -12.73
CA PRO A 183 -11.85 7.96 -12.83
C PRO A 183 -12.37 7.01 -13.93
N THR A 184 -11.53 6.14 -14.52
CA THR A 184 -11.96 5.20 -15.56
C THR A 184 -12.80 4.04 -14.99
N GLY A 185 -14.09 4.31 -14.78
CA GLY A 185 -15.12 3.30 -14.48
C GLY A 185 -16.16 3.75 -13.45
N GLY A 186 -17.30 4.28 -13.91
CA GLY A 186 -18.65 4.19 -13.31
C GLY A 186 -18.96 4.82 -11.93
N ALA A 187 -18.02 4.91 -11.00
CA ALA A 187 -18.20 5.59 -9.72
C ALA A 187 -16.99 6.48 -9.49
N ALA A 188 -17.08 7.66 -10.10
CA ALA A 188 -16.08 8.68 -10.00
C ALA A 188 -16.17 9.33 -8.62
N TRP A 189 -15.05 9.35 -7.91
CA TRP A 189 -14.83 10.24 -6.77
C TRP A 189 -14.60 11.69 -7.22
N PHE A 190 -14.92 12.01 -8.49
CA PHE A 190 -14.82 13.31 -9.15
C PHE A 190 -15.98 13.53 -10.11
#